data_AF-A0A959GVN2-F1
#
_entry.id   AF-A0A959GVN2-F1
#
_cell.length_a   1.000
_cell.length_b   1.000
_cell.length_c   1.000
_cell.angle_alpha   90.00
_cell.angle_beta   90.00
_cell.angle_gamma   90.00
#
_symmetry.space_group_name_H-M   'P 1'
#
loop_
_entity.id
_entity.type
_entity.pdbx_description
1 polymer ?
#
loop_
_entity_poly.entity_id
_entity_poly.type
_entity_poly.pdbx_seq_one_letter_code
_entity_poly.pdbx_strand_id
1 'polypeptide(L)'
;MSHLTTSSKIQKFIEENVIGQLKAWAELLRAGQLHAYEKEAMSCMHGLYDFISEQLLPEAALQIVDQLVAQGRAAGGRKIEVRPFKLRIATGHQVEVQSPYVKHPGKGWAGPRQLLAVHWNIIDGASPALYDRVGYCAALGPSYEMAHQTLGKFGVQLCLSSVRDITNRLANHCFESGEEN
;
A
#
# COMPACT_ATOMS: atom_id res chain seq x y z
N MET A 1 -7.61 -15.41 -17.95
CA MET A 1 -8.81 -14.60 -18.23
C MET A 1 -8.95 -13.37 -17.33
N SER A 2 -8.41 -13.36 -16.10
CA SER A 2 -8.49 -12.20 -15.17
C SER A 2 -7.77 -10.94 -15.66
N HIS A 3 -6.55 -11.09 -16.21
CA HIS A 3 -5.73 -9.96 -16.67
C HIS A 3 -6.41 -9.08 -17.73
N LEU A 4 -7.23 -9.67 -18.62
CA LEU A 4 -7.95 -8.92 -19.67
C LEU A 4 -9.05 -8.02 -19.06
N THR A 5 -9.72 -8.51 -18.01
CA THR A 5 -10.77 -7.75 -17.30
C THR A 5 -10.16 -6.65 -16.43
N THR A 6 -9.02 -6.90 -15.80
CA THR A 6 -8.30 -5.87 -15.01
C THR A 6 -7.78 -4.77 -15.92
N SER A 7 -7.16 -5.13 -17.05
CA SER A 7 -6.67 -4.16 -18.04
C SER A 7 -7.79 -3.28 -18.59
N SER A 8 -8.94 -3.86 -18.97
CA SER A 8 -10.07 -3.07 -19.49
C SER A 8 -10.67 -2.12 -18.46
N LYS A 9 -10.74 -2.51 -17.18
CA LYS A 9 -11.17 -1.62 -16.10
C LYS A 9 -10.22 -0.44 -15.92
N ILE A 10 -8.90 -0.70 -15.92
CA ILE A 10 -7.88 0.35 -15.78
C ILE A 10 -7.93 1.31 -16.98
N GLN A 11 -8.03 0.78 -18.20
CA GLN A 11 -8.16 1.60 -19.40
C GLN A 11 -9.39 2.51 -19.32
N LYS A 12 -10.55 1.94 -18.97
CA LYS A 12 -11.79 2.70 -18.82
C LYS A 12 -11.65 3.80 -17.78
N PHE A 13 -11.02 3.51 -16.64
CA PHE A 13 -10.77 4.51 -15.60
C PHE A 13 -9.90 5.67 -16.11
N ILE A 14 -8.83 5.38 -16.87
CA ILE A 14 -7.96 6.40 -17.47
C ILE A 14 -8.73 7.27 -18.45
N GLU A 15 -9.53 6.67 -19.33
CA GLU A 15 -10.35 7.40 -20.30
C GLU A 15 -11.33 8.35 -19.61
N GLU A 16 -12.07 7.87 -18.61
CA GLU A 16 -13.11 8.65 -17.93
C GLU A 16 -12.54 9.70 -16.97
N ASN A 17 -11.48 9.38 -16.22
CA ASN A 17 -11.03 10.20 -15.09
C ASN A 17 -9.75 10.99 -15.34
N VAL A 18 -8.91 10.56 -16.28
CA VAL A 18 -7.66 11.28 -16.63
C VAL A 18 -7.84 12.05 -17.92
N ILE A 19 -8.18 11.35 -19.00
CA ILE A 19 -8.33 11.97 -20.33
C ILE A 19 -9.53 12.94 -20.33
N GLY A 20 -10.63 12.56 -19.65
CA GLY A 20 -11.80 13.43 -19.48
C GLY A 20 -11.50 14.77 -18.81
N GLN A 21 -10.45 14.88 -17.99
CA GLN A 21 -10.11 16.09 -17.23
C GLN A 21 -9.16 17.04 -17.98
N LEU A 22 -8.53 16.59 -19.08
CA LEU A 22 -7.51 17.38 -19.79
C LEU A 22 -8.02 18.76 -20.24
N LYS A 23 -9.29 18.85 -20.65
CA LYS A 23 -9.88 20.12 -21.06
C LYS A 23 -9.98 21.10 -19.89
N ALA A 24 -10.47 20.64 -18.73
CA ALA A 24 -10.60 21.46 -17.53
C ALA A 24 -9.23 21.92 -17.02
N TRP A 25 -8.25 21.03 -17.00
CA TRP A 25 -6.87 21.36 -16.65
C TRP A 25 -6.25 22.41 -17.57
N ALA A 26 -6.49 22.31 -18.88
CA ALA A 26 -6.03 23.32 -19.83
C ALA A 26 -6.73 24.67 -19.60
N GLU A 27 -8.00 24.70 -19.15
CA GLU A 27 -8.70 25.92 -18.77
C GLU A 27 -8.09 26.58 -17.54
N LEU A 28 -7.73 25.81 -16.50
CA LEU A 28 -7.02 26.31 -15.32
C LEU A 28 -5.69 26.96 -15.71
N LEU A 29 -4.90 26.30 -16.56
CA LEU A 29 -3.62 26.82 -17.04
C LEU A 29 -3.79 28.12 -17.83
N ARG A 30 -4.77 28.17 -18.75
CA ARG A 30 -5.08 29.41 -19.51
C ARG A 30 -5.53 30.55 -18.61
N ALA A 31 -6.18 30.23 -17.48
CA ALA A 31 -6.58 31.21 -16.47
C ALA A 31 -5.44 31.60 -15.50
N GLY A 32 -4.22 31.11 -15.69
CA GLY A 32 -3.08 31.36 -14.81
C GLY A 32 -3.12 30.63 -13.47
N GLN A 33 -4.00 29.64 -13.32
CA GLN A 33 -4.21 28.89 -12.06
C GLN A 33 -3.31 27.65 -11.97
N LEU A 34 -2.00 27.84 -12.04
CA LEU A 34 -1.02 26.74 -12.03
C LEU A 34 -1.16 25.83 -10.81
N HIS A 35 -1.29 26.42 -9.61
CA HIS A 35 -1.41 25.64 -8.37
C HIS A 35 -2.67 24.76 -8.34
N ALA A 36 -3.80 25.27 -8.86
CA ALA A 36 -5.04 24.51 -8.93
C ALA A 36 -4.88 23.31 -9.89
N TYR A 37 -4.28 23.56 -11.07
CA TYR A 37 -3.94 22.50 -12.02
C TYR A 37 -3.06 21.41 -11.38
N GLU A 38 -1.95 21.78 -10.75
CA GLU A 38 -1.02 20.81 -10.14
C GLU A 38 -1.71 19.98 -9.05
N LYS A 39 -2.52 20.63 -8.22
CA LYS A 39 -3.29 19.96 -7.17
C LYS A 39 -4.30 18.96 -7.75
N GLU A 40 -5.07 19.36 -8.75
CA GLU A 40 -6.08 18.51 -9.37
C GLU A 40 -5.46 17.34 -10.14
N ALA A 41 -4.42 17.61 -10.94
CA ALA A 41 -3.70 16.59 -11.67
C ALA A 41 -3.06 15.57 -10.72
N MET A 42 -2.40 16.03 -9.65
CA MET A 42 -1.81 15.14 -8.65
C MET A 42 -2.86 14.31 -7.93
N SER A 43 -3.99 14.91 -7.55
CA SER A 43 -5.10 14.18 -6.93
C SER A 43 -5.67 13.10 -7.86
N CYS A 44 -5.77 13.39 -9.16
CA CYS A 44 -6.19 12.42 -10.17
C CYS A 44 -5.19 11.26 -10.30
N MET A 45 -3.88 11.55 -10.30
CA MET A 45 -2.84 10.52 -10.35
C MET A 45 -2.82 9.63 -9.10
N HIS A 46 -3.07 10.18 -7.91
CA HIS A 46 -3.25 9.37 -6.71
C HIS A 46 -4.48 8.46 -6.81
N GLY A 47 -5.62 8.99 -7.29
CA GLY A 47 -6.82 8.19 -7.52
C GLY A 47 -6.58 7.05 -8.53
N LEU A 48 -5.82 7.30 -9.59
CA LEU A 48 -5.42 6.26 -10.55
C LEU A 48 -4.52 5.20 -9.90
N TYR A 49 -3.53 5.61 -9.11
CA TYR A 49 -2.65 4.69 -8.39
C TYR A 49 -3.44 3.79 -7.42
N ASP A 50 -4.37 4.37 -6.67
CA ASP A 50 -5.24 3.65 -5.74
C ASP A 50 -6.11 2.64 -6.50
N PHE A 51 -6.75 3.06 -7.59
CA PHE A 51 -7.59 2.20 -8.42
C PHE A 51 -6.80 1.04 -9.04
N ILE A 52 -5.62 1.30 -9.60
CA ILE A 52 -4.74 0.26 -10.14
C ILE A 52 -4.38 -0.74 -9.03
N SER A 53 -4.01 -0.25 -7.85
CA SER A 53 -3.63 -1.08 -6.71
C SER A 53 -4.80 -1.94 -6.20
N GLU A 54 -6.01 -1.40 -6.18
CA GLU A 54 -7.24 -2.15 -5.85
C GLU A 54 -7.54 -3.28 -6.82
N GLN A 55 -7.16 -3.16 -8.10
CA GLN A 55 -7.36 -4.24 -9.06
C GLN A 55 -6.20 -5.25 -9.03
N LEU A 56 -4.95 -4.76 -9.04
CA LEU A 56 -3.77 -5.61 -9.20
C LEU A 56 -3.39 -6.37 -7.93
N LEU A 57 -3.46 -5.75 -6.75
CA LEU A 57 -3.02 -6.43 -5.52
C LEU A 57 -3.86 -7.67 -5.19
N PRO A 58 -5.21 -7.63 -5.24
CA PRO A 58 -6.01 -8.85 -5.01
C PRO A 58 -5.75 -9.92 -6.06
N GLU A 59 -5.62 -9.54 -7.34
CA GLU A 59 -5.32 -10.47 -8.42
C GLU A 59 -3.96 -11.15 -8.22
N ALA A 60 -2.91 -10.36 -7.96
CA ALA A 60 -1.56 -10.87 -7.72
C ALA A 60 -1.51 -11.76 -6.47
N ALA A 61 -2.19 -11.37 -5.39
CA ALA A 61 -2.25 -12.17 -4.17
C ALA A 61 -2.85 -13.56 -4.44
N LEU A 62 -3.95 -13.63 -5.20
CA LEU A 62 -4.59 -14.90 -5.56
C LEU A 62 -3.68 -15.81 -6.38
N GLN A 63 -2.88 -15.25 -7.30
CA GLN A 63 -1.97 -16.04 -8.16
C GLN A 63 -0.85 -16.73 -7.38
N ILE A 64 -0.48 -16.19 -6.20
CA ILE A 64 0.62 -16.72 -5.39
C ILE A 64 0.14 -17.46 -4.13
N VAL A 65 -1.18 -17.58 -3.88
CA VAL A 65 -1.73 -18.24 -2.69
C VAL A 65 -1.17 -19.65 -2.51
N ASP A 66 -1.23 -20.49 -3.54
CA ASP A 66 -0.82 -21.90 -3.43
C ASP A 66 0.68 -22.03 -3.19
N GLN A 67 1.48 -21.18 -3.84
CA GLN A 67 2.92 -21.08 -3.60
C GLN A 67 3.21 -20.74 -2.13
N LEU A 68 2.56 -19.71 -1.59
CA LEU A 68 2.75 -19.29 -0.20
C LEU A 68 2.26 -20.35 0.79
N VAL A 69 1.15 -21.04 0.51
CA VAL A 69 0.68 -22.17 1.33
C VAL A 69 1.71 -23.30 1.36
N ALA A 70 2.29 -23.65 0.20
CA ALA A 70 3.31 -24.68 0.11
C ALA A 70 4.57 -24.30 0.91
N GLN A 71 5.04 -23.06 0.76
CA GLN A 71 6.16 -22.51 1.54
C GLN A 71 5.87 -22.53 3.05
N GLY A 72 4.67 -22.10 3.46
CA GLY A 72 4.25 -22.13 4.85
C GLY A 72 4.17 -23.54 5.43
N ARG A 73 3.72 -24.54 4.66
CA ARG A 73 3.73 -25.94 5.11
C ARG A 73 5.16 -26.46 5.27
N ALA A 74 6.04 -26.16 4.31
CA ALA A 74 7.45 -26.54 4.36
C ALA A 74 8.17 -25.93 5.58
N ALA A 75 7.82 -24.69 5.96
CA ALA A 75 8.32 -24.02 7.16
C ALA A 75 7.64 -24.48 8.48
N GLY A 76 6.79 -25.51 8.43
CA GLY A 76 6.21 -26.15 9.62
C GLY A 76 4.80 -25.68 9.99
N GLY A 77 4.10 -24.96 9.12
CA GLY A 77 2.70 -24.59 9.30
C GLY A 77 1.76 -25.80 9.18
N ARG A 78 1.07 -26.18 10.26
CA ARG A 78 0.19 -27.36 10.28
C ARG A 78 -1.19 -27.08 9.70
N LYS A 79 -1.77 -25.93 10.03
CA LYS A 79 -3.07 -25.48 9.50
C LYS A 79 -2.92 -24.08 8.94
N ILE A 80 -3.17 -23.94 7.65
CA ILE A 80 -3.12 -22.67 6.92
C ILE A 80 -4.51 -22.42 6.34
N GLU A 81 -5.07 -21.26 6.61
CA GLU A 81 -6.38 -20.82 6.12
C GLU A 81 -6.19 -19.53 5.32
N VAL A 82 -6.84 -19.42 4.17
CA VAL A 82 -6.88 -18.16 3.41
C VAL A 82 -7.94 -17.27 4.04
N ARG A 83 -7.57 -16.03 4.34
CA ARG A 83 -8.49 -15.06 4.95
C ARG A 83 -8.26 -13.65 4.39
N PRO A 84 -9.25 -12.75 4.49
CA PRO A 84 -9.07 -11.35 4.16
C PRO A 84 -7.94 -10.72 5.00
N PHE A 85 -7.10 -9.94 4.35
CA PHE A 85 -6.02 -9.15 4.93
C PHE A 85 -6.07 -7.75 4.35
N LYS A 86 -6.04 -6.75 5.22
CA LYS A 86 -6.07 -5.34 4.85
C LYS A 86 -4.68 -4.77 4.93
N LEU A 87 -4.24 -4.11 3.86
CA LEU A 87 -3.00 -3.35 3.84
C LEU A 87 -3.26 -1.93 3.34
N ARG A 88 -2.40 -0.99 3.74
CA ARG A 88 -2.39 0.38 3.28
C ARG A 88 -1.23 0.56 2.31
N ILE A 89 -1.52 1.14 1.16
CA ILE A 89 -0.54 1.43 0.10
C ILE A 89 0.07 2.83 0.30
N ALA A 90 0.92 3.27 -0.63
CA ALA A 90 1.76 4.46 -0.47
C ALA A 90 1.00 5.79 -0.26
N THR A 91 -0.28 5.84 -0.66
CA THR A 91 -1.21 6.97 -0.48
C THR A 91 -1.95 6.94 0.86
N GLY A 92 -1.79 5.87 1.65
CA GLY A 92 -2.59 5.59 2.84
C GLY A 92 -3.90 4.86 2.54
N HIS A 93 -4.28 4.72 1.27
CA HIS A 93 -5.48 4.00 0.85
C HIS A 93 -5.44 2.53 1.27
N GLN A 94 -6.58 1.98 1.68
CA GLN A 94 -6.64 0.63 2.22
C GLN A 94 -7.20 -0.35 1.18
N VAL A 95 -6.41 -1.38 0.88
CA VAL A 95 -6.78 -2.47 -0.04
C VAL A 95 -6.96 -3.76 0.75
N GLU A 96 -8.00 -4.52 0.43
CA GLU A 96 -8.25 -5.86 0.99
C GLU A 96 -7.83 -6.93 -0.01
N VAL A 97 -7.02 -7.89 0.44
CA VAL A 97 -6.51 -9.01 -0.35
C VAL A 97 -6.74 -10.33 0.38
N GLN A 98 -6.73 -11.44 -0.36
CA GLN A 98 -6.75 -12.78 0.25
C GLN A 98 -5.33 -13.19 0.61
N SER A 99 -5.08 -13.50 1.89
CA SER A 99 -3.76 -13.88 2.39
C SER A 99 -3.80 -15.23 3.10
N PRO A 100 -2.89 -16.16 2.79
CA PRO A 100 -2.69 -17.37 3.58
C PRO A 100 -2.18 -17.02 4.99
N TYR A 101 -2.85 -17.57 6.01
CA TYR A 101 -2.54 -17.37 7.41
C TYR A 101 -2.30 -18.70 8.13
N VAL A 102 -1.17 -18.81 8.83
CA VAL A 102 -0.84 -19.97 9.67
C VAL A 102 -1.63 -19.92 10.97
N LYS A 103 -2.77 -20.59 11.00
CA LYS A 103 -3.65 -20.68 12.18
C LYS A 103 -3.06 -21.55 13.28
N HIS A 104 -2.45 -22.66 12.91
CA HIS A 104 -1.78 -23.56 13.84
C HIS A 104 -0.32 -23.76 13.43
N PRO A 105 0.62 -23.03 14.06
CA PRO A 105 2.04 -23.26 13.86
C PRO A 105 2.47 -24.61 14.44
N GLY A 106 3.37 -25.32 13.76
CA GLY A 106 4.04 -26.50 14.30
C GLY A 106 5.17 -26.12 15.27
N LYS A 107 5.76 -27.12 15.94
CA LYS A 107 6.82 -26.91 16.95
C LYS A 107 8.08 -26.21 16.41
N GLY A 108 8.31 -26.19 15.10
CA GLY A 108 9.46 -25.55 14.44
C GLY A 108 9.16 -24.20 13.78
N TRP A 109 7.95 -23.65 13.95
CA TRP A 109 7.57 -22.40 13.29
C TRP A 109 8.10 -21.18 14.05
N ALA A 110 9.00 -20.41 13.43
CA ALA A 110 9.59 -19.20 14.01
C ALA A 110 9.14 -17.90 13.32
N GLY A 111 8.35 -17.96 12.24
CA GLY A 111 8.03 -16.80 11.41
C GLY A 111 6.71 -16.09 11.76
N PRO A 112 6.43 -14.93 11.13
CA PRO A 112 5.12 -14.28 11.19
C PRO A 112 4.03 -15.15 10.55
N ARG A 113 2.82 -15.14 11.11
CA ARG A 113 1.74 -16.03 10.65
C ARG A 113 1.08 -15.59 9.34
N GLN A 114 1.25 -14.34 8.91
CA GLN A 114 0.68 -13.79 7.68
C GLN A 114 1.67 -13.95 6.52
N LEU A 115 1.46 -14.95 5.67
CA LEU A 115 2.48 -15.32 4.67
C LEU A 115 2.63 -14.28 3.57
N LEU A 116 1.52 -13.67 3.14
CA LEU A 116 1.56 -12.61 2.13
C LEU A 116 2.28 -11.36 2.66
N ALA A 117 2.10 -11.04 3.94
CA ALA A 117 2.77 -9.90 4.55
C ALA A 117 4.28 -10.10 4.59
N VAL A 118 4.75 -11.30 4.91
CA VAL A 118 6.19 -11.64 4.82
C VAL A 118 6.68 -11.55 3.39
N HIS A 119 5.93 -12.11 2.43
CA HIS A 119 6.34 -12.13 1.04
C HIS A 119 6.46 -10.73 0.39
N TRP A 120 5.62 -9.78 0.80
CA TRP A 120 5.62 -8.41 0.29
C TRP A 120 6.28 -7.40 1.23
N ASN A 121 6.99 -7.86 2.26
CA ASN A 121 7.63 -7.02 3.28
C ASN A 121 6.65 -6.00 3.90
N ILE A 122 5.43 -6.42 4.20
CA ILE A 122 4.41 -5.58 4.82
C ILE A 122 4.61 -5.59 6.34
N ILE A 123 4.78 -4.40 6.92
CA ILE A 123 4.90 -4.21 8.37
C ILE A 123 3.54 -3.80 8.93
N ASP A 124 2.88 -4.71 9.66
CA ASP A 124 1.57 -4.49 10.30
C ASP A 124 0.52 -3.79 9.42
N GLY A 125 0.46 -4.23 8.17
CA GLY A 125 -0.50 -3.70 7.18
C GLY A 125 -0.07 -2.40 6.51
N ALA A 126 1.16 -1.91 6.68
CA ALA A 126 1.72 -0.83 5.87
C ALA A 126 2.63 -1.40 4.76
N SER A 127 2.43 -0.96 3.52
CA SER A 127 3.33 -1.32 2.42
C SER A 127 4.72 -0.68 2.58
N PRO A 128 5.75 -1.23 1.93
CA PRO A 128 7.10 -0.64 1.91
C PRO A 128 7.13 0.84 1.58
N ALA A 129 6.52 1.22 0.48
CA ALA A 129 6.45 2.62 0.08
C ALA A 129 5.72 3.52 1.09
N LEU A 130 4.78 2.98 1.87
CA LEU A 130 4.08 3.76 2.89
C LEU A 130 4.95 3.97 4.13
N TYR A 131 5.49 2.90 4.72
CA TYR A 131 6.28 3.03 5.94
C TYR A 131 7.59 3.78 5.68
N ASP A 132 8.17 3.65 4.49
CA ASP A 132 9.33 4.43 4.07
C ASP A 132 9.02 5.94 4.07
N ARG A 133 7.96 6.37 3.36
CA ARG A 133 7.53 7.77 3.34
C ARG A 133 7.21 8.32 4.72
N VAL A 134 6.50 7.54 5.53
CA VAL A 134 6.15 7.92 6.90
C VAL A 134 7.39 8.03 7.78
N GLY A 135 8.30 7.05 7.69
CA GLY A 135 9.57 7.03 8.41
C GLY A 135 10.44 8.24 8.04
N TYR A 136 10.60 8.49 6.74
CA TYR A 136 11.32 9.64 6.22
C TYR A 136 10.75 10.97 6.73
N CYS A 137 9.44 11.18 6.61
CA CYS A 137 8.80 12.41 7.09
C CYS A 137 8.87 12.56 8.61
N ALA A 138 8.80 11.45 9.36
CA ALA A 138 8.93 11.44 10.81
C ALA A 138 10.36 11.71 11.28
N ALA A 139 11.37 11.27 10.52
CA ALA A 139 12.78 11.52 10.83
C ALA A 139 13.19 12.97 10.55
N LEU A 140 12.62 13.59 9.51
CA LEU A 140 12.89 14.99 9.16
C LEU A 140 12.13 16.00 10.03
N GLY A 141 10.94 15.63 10.53
CA GLY A 141 10.09 16.51 11.30
C GLY A 141 10.49 16.60 12.77
N PRO A 142 10.33 17.75 13.44
CA PRO A 142 10.52 17.86 14.89
C PRO A 142 9.42 17.15 15.70
N SER A 143 8.35 16.68 15.04
CA SER A 143 7.22 15.98 15.66
C SER A 143 6.42 15.15 14.64
N TYR A 144 5.64 14.19 15.13
CA TYR A 144 4.68 13.45 14.31
C TYR A 144 3.63 14.34 13.65
N GLU A 145 3.29 15.49 14.24
CA GLU A 145 2.35 16.44 13.65
C GLU A 145 2.92 17.09 12.39
N MET A 146 4.20 17.48 12.42
CA MET A 146 4.89 18.03 11.24
C MET A 146 5.04 16.97 10.15
N ALA A 147 5.34 15.72 10.55
CA ALA A 147 5.36 14.59 9.63
C ALA A 147 4.00 14.37 8.97
N HIS A 148 2.92 14.35 9.77
CA HIS A 148 1.55 14.21 9.29
C HIS A 148 1.14 15.33 8.31
N GLN A 149 1.45 16.59 8.62
CA GLN A 149 1.18 17.72 7.71
C GLN A 149 1.98 17.60 6.41
N THR A 150 3.24 17.17 6.49
CA THR A 150 4.11 16.97 5.33
C THR A 150 3.59 15.86 4.43
N LEU A 151 3.19 14.73 5.02
CA LEU A 151 2.55 13.63 4.31
C LEU A 151 1.26 14.07 3.61
N GLY A 152 0.44 14.89 4.27
CA GLY A 152 -0.76 15.48 3.67
C GLY A 152 -0.45 16.35 2.45
N LYS A 153 0.67 17.08 2.44
CA LYS A 153 1.13 17.84 1.26
C LYS A 153 1.55 16.93 0.10
N PHE A 154 2.07 15.75 0.40
CA PHE A 154 2.36 14.71 -0.60
C PHE A 154 1.12 13.87 -0.96
N GLY A 155 -0.07 14.26 -0.52
CA GLY A 155 -1.33 13.58 -0.82
C GLY A 155 -1.49 12.22 -0.13
N VAL A 156 -0.70 11.92 0.90
CA VAL A 156 -0.86 10.73 1.73
C VAL A 156 -1.95 10.99 2.77
N GLN A 157 -2.99 10.16 2.78
CA GLN A 157 -4.14 10.27 3.68
C GLN A 157 -3.98 9.29 4.85
N LEU A 158 -3.43 9.79 5.96
CA LEU A 158 -3.31 9.05 7.21
C LEU A 158 -3.75 9.94 8.38
N CYS A 159 -4.18 9.33 9.49
CA CYS A 159 -4.36 10.07 10.74
C CYS A 159 -3.04 10.15 11.53
N LEU A 160 -2.93 11.15 12.40
CA LEU A 160 -1.74 11.38 13.25
C LEU A 160 -1.32 10.13 14.04
N SER A 161 -2.28 9.39 14.61
CA SER A 161 -1.97 8.15 15.33
C SER A 161 -1.38 7.08 14.41
N SER A 162 -1.85 6.97 13.16
CA SER A 162 -1.27 6.03 12.19
C SER A 162 0.16 6.40 11.82
N VAL A 163 0.48 7.70 11.70
CA VAL A 163 1.86 8.18 11.47
C VAL A 163 2.76 7.69 12.60
N ARG A 164 2.40 7.98 13.85
CA ARG A 164 3.15 7.53 15.03
C ARG A 164 3.31 6.01 15.07
N ASP A 165 2.22 5.27 14.88
CA ASP A 165 2.22 3.82 15.02
C ASP A 165 3.08 3.17 13.91
N ILE A 166 2.97 3.63 12.66
CA ILE A 166 3.80 3.16 11.54
C ILE A 166 5.28 3.48 11.79
N THR A 167 5.61 4.71 12.23
CA THR A 167 7.01 5.07 12.55
C THR A 167 7.57 4.17 13.64
N ASN A 168 6.83 3.93 14.72
CA ASN A 168 7.31 3.08 15.82
C ASN A 168 7.49 1.62 15.38
N ARG A 169 6.59 1.10 14.54
CA ARG A 169 6.71 -0.25 13.97
C ARG A 169 7.93 -0.38 13.07
N LEU A 170 8.18 0.61 12.22
CA LEU A 170 9.38 0.64 11.40
C LEU A 170 10.65 0.69 12.26
N ALA A 171 10.69 1.54 13.28
CA ALA A 171 11.82 1.62 14.20
C ALA A 171 12.08 0.29 14.93
N ASN A 172 11.03 -0.38 15.41
CA ASN A 172 11.14 -1.70 16.02
C ASN A 172 11.65 -2.74 15.01
N HIS A 173 11.13 -2.72 13.79
CA HIS A 173 11.58 -3.62 12.73
C HIS A 173 13.08 -3.43 12.40
N CYS A 174 13.54 -2.18 12.25
CA CYS A 174 14.96 -1.89 12.03
C CYS A 174 15.84 -2.31 13.22
N PHE A 175 15.34 -2.18 14.45
CA PHE A 175 16.05 -2.63 15.64
C PHE A 175 16.18 -4.16 15.71
N GLU A 176 15.13 -4.90 15.33
CA GLU A 176 15.10 -6.37 15.37
C GLU A 176 15.84 -7.02 14.21
N SER A 177 15.69 -6.46 13.00
CA SER A 177 16.16 -7.06 11.74
C SER A 177 17.44 -6.42 11.17
N GLY A 178 17.87 -5.26 11.71
CA GLY A 178 18.91 -4.41 11.13
C GLY A 178 18.38 -3.42 10.08
N GLU A 179 19.26 -2.60 9.51
CA GLU A 179 18.90 -1.70 8.39
C GLU A 179 18.61 -2.56 7.14
N GLU A 180 17.48 -2.29 6.47
CA GLU A 180 17.22 -2.85 5.13
C GLU A 180 18.21 -2.18 4.15
N ASN A 181 19.20 -2.94 3.67
CA ASN A 181 20.12 -2.49 2.60
C ASN A 181 19.44 -2.48 1.22
#